data_AF-A0A7L6AST6-F1
#
_entry.id   AF-A0A7L6AST6-F1
#
_cell.length_a   1.000
_cell.length_b   1.000
_cell.length_c   1.000
_cell.angle_alpha   90.00
_cell.angle_beta   90.00
_cell.angle_gamma   90.00
#
_symmetry.space_group_name_H-M   'P 1'
#
loop_
_entity.id
_entity.type
_entity.pdbx_description
1 polymer ?
#
loop_
_entity_poly.entity_id
_entity_poly.type
_entity_poly.pdbx_seq_one_letter_code
_entity_poly.pdbx_strand_id
1 'polypeptide(L)' 'MTATTQTWRFKALDTWFFRESRPMESIGGSELLSAFPPSPRTLSGAVRSVVGEHKQADWQQWRGGKQREEDSKTTDIKN' A
#
# COMPACT_ATOMS: atom_id res chain seq x y z
N MET A 1 -9.70 2.09 -28.50
CA MET A 1 -8.92 1.12 -27.71
C MET A 1 -9.76 0.72 -26.51
N THR A 2 -10.25 -0.51 -26.44
CA THR A 2 -11.04 -1.01 -25.31
C THR A 2 -10.08 -1.53 -24.24
N ALA A 3 -10.15 -0.99 -23.03
CA ALA A 3 -9.36 -1.48 -21.91
C ALA A 3 -9.95 -2.79 -21.39
N THR A 4 -9.15 -3.86 -21.38
CA THR A 4 -9.56 -5.13 -20.77
C THR A 4 -9.65 -4.94 -19.26
N THR A 5 -10.85 -5.06 -18.71
CA THR A 5 -11.05 -5.04 -17.27
C THR A 5 -10.78 -6.44 -16.73
N GLN A 6 -9.79 -6.57 -15.84
CA GLN A 6 -9.45 -7.82 -15.18
C GLN A 6 -9.87 -7.78 -13.71
N THR A 7 -10.66 -8.76 -13.27
CA THR A 7 -11.15 -8.88 -11.89
C THR A 7 -10.38 -9.98 -11.15
N TRP A 8 -9.84 -9.66 -9.98
CA TRP A 8 -9.16 -10.62 -9.11
C TRP A 8 -9.99 -10.89 -7.85
N ARG A 9 -10.06 -12.15 -7.44
CA ARG A 9 -10.81 -12.61 -6.26
C ARG A 9 -9.84 -13.26 -5.28
N PHE A 10 -9.82 -12.73 -4.07
CA PHE A 10 -9.00 -13.25 -2.97
C PHE A 10 -9.87 -14.06 -2.00
N LYS A 11 -9.32 -15.16 -1.48
CA LYS A 11 -9.98 -16.02 -0.49
C LYS A 11 -9.02 -16.27 0.66
N ALA A 12 -9.49 -16.08 1.90
CA ALA A 12 -8.74 -16.44 3.08
C ALA A 12 -8.58 -17.97 3.18
N LEU A 13 -7.39 -18.44 3.57
CA LEU A 13 -7.18 -19.85 3.91
C LEU A 13 -7.80 -20.17 5.29
N ASP A 14 -7.77 -19.20 6.19
CA ASP A 14 -8.28 -19.23 7.56
C ASP A 14 -9.14 -17.97 7.85
N THR A 15 -8.70 -17.10 8.77
CA THR A 15 -9.39 -15.87 9.17
C THR A 15 -8.50 -14.66 8.91
N TRP A 16 -9.06 -13.61 8.34
CA TRP A 16 -8.35 -12.34 8.16
C TRP A 16 -8.66 -11.35 9.27
N PHE A 17 -7.60 -10.72 9.77
CA PHE A 17 -7.69 -9.65 10.75
C PHE A 17 -7.21 -8.33 10.14
N PHE A 18 -8.05 -7.31 10.20
CA PHE A 18 -7.73 -5.96 9.73
C PHE A 18 -7.81 -4.99 10.90
N ARG A 19 -6.68 -4.48 11.35
CA ARG A 19 -6.62 -3.62 12.53
C ARG A 19 -7.18 -2.23 12.22
N GLU A 20 -8.02 -1.69 13.10
CA GLU A 20 -8.37 -0.27 13.10
C GLU A 20 -7.16 0.62 13.44
N SER A 21 -7.20 1.89 13.06
CA SER A 21 -6.16 2.88 13.42
C SER A 21 -6.22 3.33 14.89
N ARG A 22 -6.69 2.46 15.80
CA ARG A 22 -6.80 2.77 17.23
C ARG A 22 -5.51 2.38 17.97
N PRO A 23 -5.03 3.21 18.90
CA PRO A 23 -3.98 2.83 19.85
C PRO A 23 -4.40 1.62 20.68
N MET A 24 -3.44 0.75 20.97
CA MET A 24 -3.66 -0.50 21.72
C MET A 24 -4.06 -0.24 23.19
N GLU A 25 -3.71 0.92 23.73
CA GLU A 25 -3.92 1.31 25.14
C GLU A 25 -5.09 2.30 25.33
N SER A 26 -6.04 2.35 24.38
CA SER A 26 -7.26 3.13 24.60
C SER A 26 -8.01 2.57 25.81
N ILE A 27 -8.22 3.38 26.86
CA ILE A 27 -9.05 3.03 28.01
C ILE A 27 -10.43 2.56 27.50
N GLY A 28 -10.78 1.30 27.80
CA GLY A 28 -12.01 0.65 27.31
C GLY A 28 -11.85 -0.26 26.07
N GLY A 29 -10.66 -0.32 25.46
CA GLY A 29 -10.37 -1.17 24.30
C GLY A 29 -9.81 -2.54 24.67
N SER A 30 -10.58 -3.37 25.38
CA SER A 30 -10.12 -4.73 25.77
C SER A 30 -10.09 -5.72 24.60
N GLU A 31 -10.76 -5.41 23.49
CA GLU A 31 -10.92 -6.33 22.36
C GLU A 31 -10.50 -5.68 21.04
N LEU A 32 -9.57 -6.34 20.36
CA LEU A 32 -9.17 -5.99 18.99
C LEU A 32 -10.24 -6.47 18.02
N LEU A 33 -11.00 -5.54 17.44
CA LEU A 33 -11.97 -5.84 16.40
C LEU A 33 -11.33 -5.80 15.01
N SER A 34 -11.79 -6.69 14.12
CA SER A 34 -11.39 -6.72 12.72
C SER A 34 -12.27 -5.76 11.90
N ALA A 35 -11.65 -4.80 11.22
CA ALA A 35 -12.29 -3.88 10.30
C ALA A 35 -12.51 -4.54 8.93
N PHE A 36 -13.63 -5.26 8.80
CA PHE A 36 -14.04 -5.92 7.55
C PHE A 36 -15.24 -5.19 6.90
N PRO A 37 -15.27 -4.99 5.56
CA PRO A 37 -14.28 -5.40 4.56
C PRO A 37 -12.97 -4.59 4.65
N PRO A 38 -11.83 -5.15 4.21
CA PRO A 38 -10.56 -4.42 4.22
C PRO A 38 -10.63 -3.16 3.36
N SER A 39 -9.90 -2.13 3.76
CA SER A 39 -9.80 -0.93 2.92
C SER A 39 -9.20 -1.28 1.55
N PRO A 40 -9.61 -0.61 0.45
CA PRO A 40 -8.97 -0.78 -0.86
C PRO A 40 -7.46 -0.56 -0.83
N ARG A 41 -6.99 0.30 0.08
CA ARG A 41 -5.56 0.55 0.32
C ARG A 41 -4.85 -0.68 0.89
N THR A 42 -5.50 -1.43 1.77
CA THR A 42 -4.97 -2.68 2.33
C THR A 42 -4.72 -3.71 1.24
N LEU A 43 -5.71 -3.94 0.37
CA LEU A 43 -5.55 -4.87 -0.76
C LEU A 43 -4.50 -4.38 -1.75
N SER A 44 -4.50 -3.10 -2.09
CA SER A 44 -3.50 -2.51 -2.98
C SER A 44 -2.09 -2.65 -2.41
N GLY A 45 -1.91 -2.45 -1.10
CA GLY A 45 -0.65 -2.63 -0.40
C GLY A 45 -0.17 -4.07 -0.45
N ALA A 46 -1.05 -5.02 -0.12
CA ALA A 46 -0.73 -6.45 -0.18
C ALA A 46 -0.25 -6.89 -1.57
N VAL A 47 -0.96 -6.48 -2.63
CA VAL A 47 -0.56 -6.77 -4.03
C VAL A 47 0.80 -6.15 -4.35
N ARG A 48 1.02 -4.87 -3.99
CA ARG A 48 2.32 -4.21 -4.23
C ARG A 48 3.46 -4.90 -3.51
N SER A 49 3.25 -5.33 -2.27
CA SER A 49 4.26 -6.06 -1.48
C SER A 49 4.69 -7.35 -2.17
N VAL A 50 3.72 -8.18 -2.60
CA VAL A 50 4.01 -9.45 -3.29
C VAL A 50 4.73 -9.21 -4.63
N VAL A 51 4.26 -8.25 -5.43
CA VAL A 51 4.91 -7.90 -6.70
C VAL A 51 6.32 -7.38 -6.48
N GLY A 52 6.52 -6.50 -5.49
CA GLY A 52 7.82 -5.94 -5.17
C GLY A 52 8.80 -7.00 -4.68
N GLU A 53 8.36 -7.94 -3.86
CA GLU A 53 9.16 -9.09 -3.44
C GLU A 53 9.60 -9.96 -4.63
N HIS A 54 8.67 -10.33 -5.52
CA HIS A 54 8.99 -11.09 -6.73
C HIS A 54 9.93 -10.33 -7.68
N LYS A 55 9.90 -8.99 -7.66
CA LYS A 55 10.78 -8.14 -8.45
C LYS A 55 12.08 -7.76 -7.72
N GLN A 56 12.30 -8.28 -6.51
CA GLN A 56 13.44 -7.93 -5.66
C GLN A 56 13.60 -6.41 -5.51
N ALA A 57 12.48 -5.70 -5.33
CA ALA A 57 12.46 -4.25 -5.24
C ALA A 57 13.21 -3.77 -3.98
N ASP A 58 14.07 -2.78 -4.13
CA ASP A 58 14.72 -2.11 -3.01
C ASP A 58 13.76 -1.10 -2.36
N TRP A 59 13.09 -1.53 -1.30
CA TRP A 59 12.16 -0.69 -0.55
C TRP A 59 12.82 0.52 0.14
N GLN A 60 14.13 0.46 0.43
CA GLN A 60 14.85 1.60 1.02
C GLN A 60 15.00 2.72 0.00
N GLN A 61 15.36 2.37 -1.24
CA GLN A 61 15.41 3.32 -2.36
C GLN A 61 14.04 3.96 -2.61
N TRP A 62 12.95 3.20 -2.47
CA TRP A 62 11.59 3.70 -2.73
C TRP A 62 10.99 4.56 -1.61
N ARG A 63 11.43 4.40 -0.35
CA ARG A 63 10.99 5.24 0.78
C ARG A 63 11.37 6.71 0.61
N GLY A 64 12.44 7.00 -0.15
CA GLY A 64 12.93 8.34 -0.43
C GLY A 64 12.23 9.08 -1.57
N GLY A 65 11.14 8.53 -2.15
CA GLY A 65 10.49 9.01 -3.38
C GLY A 65 9.79 10.37 -3.35
N LYS A 66 10.33 11.37 -2.64
CA LYS A 66 9.94 12.79 -2.80
C LYS A 66 10.92 13.63 -3.64
N GLN A 67 11.98 13.04 -4.18
CA GLN A 67 13.00 13.79 -4.95
C GLN A 67 13.27 13.11 -6.30
N ARG A 68 12.33 13.19 -7.25
CA ARG A 68 12.60 13.01 -8.69
C ARG A 68 11.78 13.92 -9.60
N GLU A 69 10.86 14.73 -9.07
CA GLU A 69 10.12 15.74 -9.85
C GLU A 69 10.78 17.13 -9.86
N GLU A 70 11.73 17.42 -8.96
CA GLU A 70 12.43 18.72 -8.92
C GLU A 70 13.67 18.77 -9.83
N ASP A 71 14.34 17.63 -10.07
CA ASP A 71 15.54 17.57 -10.93
C ASP A 71 15.24 17.80 -12.43
N SER A 72 13.97 17.77 -12.83
CA SER A 72 13.54 18.10 -14.21
C SER A 72 13.34 19.60 -14.44
N LYS A 73 13.25 20.44 -13.39
CA LYS A 73 12.99 21.88 -13.56
C LYS A 73 14.26 22.75 -13.50
N THR A 74 15.40 22.18 -13.11
CA THR A 74 16.70 22.87 -13.03
C THR A 74 17.60 22.56 -14.23
N THR A 75 17.05 22.41 -15.43
CA THR A 75 17.87 22.44 -16.67
C THR A 75 17.44 23.50 -17.67
N ASP A 76 16.35 24.23 -17.43
CA ASP A 76 15.80 25.19 -18.39
C ASP A 76 16.06 26.66 -18.06
N ILE A 77 16.93 26.98 -17.10
CA ILE A 77 17.30 28.37 -16.79
C ILE A 77 18.82 28.53 -16.87
N LYS A 78 19.35 28.59 -18.09
CA LYS A 78 20.58 29.29 -18.44
C LYS A 78 20.63 29.46 -19.97
N ASN A 79 20.01 30.55 -20.44
CA ASN A 79 20.34 31.22 -21.69
C ASN A 79 20.54 32.70 -21.38
#